data_AF-A0A6H0TRT7-F1
#
_entry.id   AF-A0A6H0TRT7-F1
#
_cell.length_a   1.000
_cell.length_b   1.000
_cell.length_c   1.000
_cell.angle_alpha   90.00
_cell.angle_beta   90.00
_cell.angle_gamma   90.00
#
_symmetry.space_group_name_H-M   'P 1'
#
loop_
_entity.id
_entity.type
_entity.pdbx_description
1 polymer ?
#
loop_
_entity_poly.entity_id
_entity_poly.type
_entity_poly.pdbx_seq_one_letter_code
_entity_poly.pdbx_strand_id
1 'polypeptide(L)'
;MDNINADLQKKIDMLSLHPVSNLIYAKYLMPYEERDSNLTRYKYYKIYGQEPMFYSKSYLMDSTIEVLLEQDKLNHKRFCPSFFVRVKNKIDVWKLKGLMMITGWLKKYSKE
;
A
#
# COMPACT_ATOMS: atom_id res chain seq x y z
N MET A 1 -10.33 10.18 -30.83
CA MET A 1 -9.55 10.21 -29.57
C MET A 1 -10.42 9.96 -28.34
N ASP A 2 -11.74 9.89 -28.49
CA ASP A 2 -12.70 9.88 -27.39
C ASP A 2 -12.78 8.52 -26.67
N ASN A 3 -12.51 7.43 -27.38
CA ASN A 3 -12.51 6.07 -26.82
C ASN A 3 -11.42 5.88 -25.74
N ILE A 4 -10.24 6.47 -25.93
CA ILE A 4 -9.12 6.37 -24.98
C ILE A 4 -9.44 7.08 -23.65
N ASN A 5 -10.09 8.25 -23.73
CA ASN A 5 -10.50 8.98 -22.54
C ASN A 5 -11.68 8.29 -21.83
N ALA A 6 -12.59 7.68 -22.58
CA ALA A 6 -13.70 6.91 -22.01
C ALA A 6 -13.23 5.65 -21.27
N ASP A 7 -12.27 4.90 -21.83
CA ASP A 7 -11.71 3.72 -21.16
C ASP A 7 -10.95 4.09 -19.87
N LEU A 8 -10.17 5.17 -19.91
CA LEU A 8 -9.48 5.67 -18.73
C LEU A 8 -10.48 6.08 -17.64
N GLN A 9 -11.53 6.82 -18.00
CA GLN A 9 -12.55 7.24 -17.03
C GLN A 9 -13.24 6.02 -16.41
N LYS A 10 -13.59 5.01 -17.22
CA LYS A 10 -14.16 3.75 -16.74
C LYS A 10 -13.25 3.05 -15.72
N LYS A 11 -11.94 3.00 -15.98
CA LYS A 11 -10.95 2.42 -15.06
C LYS A 11 -10.84 3.23 -13.75
N ILE A 12 -10.81 4.55 -13.84
CA ILE A 12 -10.81 5.45 -12.67
C ILE A 12 -12.05 5.20 -11.81
N ASP A 13 -13.22 5.13 -12.44
CA ASP A 13 -14.50 4.94 -11.75
C ASP A 13 -14.58 3.56 -11.10
N MET A 14 -14.21 2.49 -11.84
CA MET A 14 -14.21 1.12 -11.31
C MET A 14 -13.26 0.92 -10.13
N LEU A 15 -12.09 1.57 -10.17
CA LEU A 15 -11.12 1.51 -9.08
C LEU A 15 -11.40 2.52 -7.97
N SER A 16 -12.35 3.45 -8.18
CA SER A 16 -12.63 4.57 -7.29
C SER A 16 -11.37 5.41 -6.99
N LEU A 17 -10.61 5.75 -8.03
CA LEU A 17 -9.40 6.57 -7.90
C LEU A 17 -9.78 8.06 -7.81
N HIS A 18 -9.00 8.81 -7.03
CA HIS A 18 -9.12 10.25 -6.91
C HIS A 18 -7.97 10.96 -7.63
N PRO A 19 -8.20 12.12 -8.26
CA PRO A 19 -7.12 12.93 -8.82
C PRO A 19 -6.23 13.49 -7.71
N VAL A 20 -4.91 13.46 -7.91
CA VAL A 20 -3.95 14.01 -6.95
C VAL A 20 -4.12 15.52 -6.87
N SER A 21 -4.50 16.02 -5.70
CA SER A 21 -4.56 17.46 -5.42
C SER A 21 -3.22 17.99 -4.92
N ASN A 22 -3.03 19.31 -4.98
CA ASN A 22 -1.81 19.96 -4.47
C ASN A 22 -1.55 19.63 -3.00
N LEU A 23 -2.60 19.47 -2.19
CA LEU A 23 -2.48 19.09 -0.78
C LEU A 23 -1.95 17.66 -0.61
N ILE A 24 -2.46 16.72 -1.40
CA ILE A 24 -2.00 15.32 -1.39
C ILE A 24 -0.57 15.23 -1.90
N TYR A 25 -0.26 15.99 -2.95
CA TYR A 25 1.09 16.08 -3.51
C TYR A 25 2.09 16.62 -2.46
N ALA A 26 1.79 17.77 -1.83
CA ALA A 26 2.65 18.36 -0.82
C ALA A 26 2.85 17.44 0.40
N LYS A 27 1.80 16.72 0.81
CA LYS A 27 1.86 15.84 1.99
C LYS A 27 2.63 14.55 1.75
N TYR A 28 2.46 13.92 0.59
CA TYR A 28 2.91 12.55 0.36
C TYR A 28 3.96 12.39 -0.73
N LEU A 29 4.02 13.29 -1.71
CA LEU A 29 4.95 13.18 -2.85
C LEU A 29 6.14 14.14 -2.71
N MET A 30 5.90 15.39 -2.31
CA MET A 30 6.95 16.41 -2.14
C MET A 30 8.16 15.96 -1.30
N PRO A 31 8.02 15.19 -0.20
CA PRO A 31 9.17 14.69 0.56
C PRO A 31 10.13 13.79 -0.22
N TYR A 32 9.70 13.26 -1.37
CA TYR A 32 10.47 12.34 -2.21
C TYR A 32 10.98 12.98 -3.51
N GLU A 33 10.64 14.24 -3.78
CA GLU A 33 10.91 14.91 -5.05
C GLU A 33 12.42 15.06 -5.34
N GLU A 34 13.24 15.24 -4.30
CA GLU A 34 14.70 15.25 -4.41
C GLU A 34 15.28 13.87 -4.79
N ARG A 35 14.52 12.79 -4.56
CA ARG A 35 14.97 11.40 -4.75
C ARG A 35 14.39 10.75 -6.02
N ASP A 36 13.19 11.15 -6.44
CA ASP A 36 12.56 10.74 -7.69
C ASP A 36 11.97 11.97 -8.39
N SER A 37 12.60 12.41 -9.47
CA SER A 37 12.12 13.53 -10.29
C SER A 37 10.85 13.19 -11.08
N ASN A 38 10.46 11.91 -11.14
CA ASN A 38 9.31 11.46 -11.92
C ASN A 38 8.01 11.41 -11.11
N LEU A 39 7.92 11.99 -9.92
CA LEU A 39 6.68 11.94 -9.11
C LEU A 39 5.50 12.65 -9.78
N THR A 40 5.76 13.59 -10.69
CA THR A 40 4.74 14.32 -11.47
C THR A 40 3.94 13.42 -12.42
N ARG A 41 4.44 12.20 -12.71
CA ARG A 41 3.74 11.18 -13.52
C ARG A 41 2.51 10.61 -12.82
N TYR A 42 2.47 10.67 -11.49
CA TYR A 42 1.34 10.22 -10.70
C TYR A 42 0.22 11.26 -10.78
N LYS A 43 -0.92 10.85 -11.31
CA LYS A 43 -2.09 11.72 -11.52
C LYS A 43 -3.28 11.32 -10.67
N TYR A 44 -3.33 10.06 -10.26
CA TYR A 44 -4.42 9.51 -9.47
C TYR A 44 -3.89 8.82 -8.23
N TYR A 45 -4.72 8.69 -7.21
CA TYR A 45 -4.40 7.98 -5.99
C TYR A 45 -5.63 7.30 -5.39
N LYS A 46 -5.39 6.32 -4.54
CA LYS A 46 -6.38 5.68 -3.68
C LYS A 46 -5.79 5.44 -2.31
N ILE A 47 -6.59 5.67 -1.26
CA ILE A 47 -6.16 5.42 0.11
C ILE A 47 -6.57 4.00 0.49
N TYR A 48 -5.61 3.19 0.89
CA TYR A 48 -5.87 1.89 1.51
C TYR A 48 -5.47 1.96 2.99
N GLY A 49 -6.47 1.93 3.87
CA GLY A 49 -6.23 2.08 5.30
C GLY A 49 -5.69 3.47 5.63
N GLN A 50 -4.38 3.55 5.89
CA GLN A 50 -3.68 4.81 6.20
C GLN A 50 -2.67 5.22 5.12
N GLU A 51 -2.41 4.35 4.14
CA GLU A 51 -1.37 4.57 3.12
C GLU A 51 -2.00 4.93 1.77
N PRO A 52 -1.57 6.03 1.13
CA PRO A 52 -1.97 6.35 -0.22
C PRO A 52 -1.14 5.55 -1.23
N MET A 53 -1.83 4.99 -2.22
CA MET A 53 -1.21 4.36 -3.38
C MET A 53 -1.43 5.25 -4.59
N PHE A 54 -0.35 5.54 -5.32
CA PHE A 54 -0.35 6.46 -6.45
C PHE A 54 -0.32 5.71 -7.79
N TYR A 55 -1.03 6.27 -8.77
CA TYR A 55 -1.22 5.69 -10.09
C TYR A 55 -0.87 6.74 -11.16
N SER A 56 -0.04 6.34 -12.13
CA SER A 56 0.25 7.16 -13.28
C SER A 56 -0.82 6.97 -14.36
N LYS A 57 -1.01 7.99 -15.20
CA LYS A 57 -1.92 7.88 -16.35
C LYS A 57 -1.47 6.79 -17.33
N SER A 58 -0.17 6.68 -17.58
CA SER A 58 0.39 5.64 -18.47
C SER A 58 0.06 4.25 -17.97
N TYR A 59 0.28 3.98 -16.68
CA TYR A 59 0.02 2.67 -16.09
C TYR A 59 -1.46 2.25 -16.21
N LEU A 60 -2.40 3.18 -16.01
CA LEU A 60 -3.83 2.90 -16.19
C LEU A 60 -4.20 2.62 -17.66
N MET A 61 -3.53 3.28 -18.61
CA MET A 61 -3.75 3.03 -20.04
C MET A 61 -3.16 1.68 -20.48
N ASP A 62 -1.93 1.40 -20.06
CA ASP A 62 -1.16 0.23 -20.47
C ASP A 62 -1.73 -1.07 -19.87
N SER A 63 -2.38 -1.00 -18.71
CA SER A 63 -2.93 -2.15 -18.02
C SER A 63 -4.37 -2.46 -18.44
N THR A 64 -4.72 -3.75 -18.46
CA THR A 64 -6.11 -4.19 -18.59
C THR A 64 -6.87 -4.00 -17.28
N ILE A 65 -8.19 -3.85 -17.37
CA ILE A 65 -9.02 -3.59 -16.18
C ILE A 65 -9.05 -4.76 -15.20
N GLU A 66 -8.94 -6.00 -15.70
CA GLU A 66 -8.89 -7.23 -14.90
C GLU A 66 -7.64 -7.25 -14.01
N VAL A 67 -6.47 -6.97 -14.60
CA VAL A 67 -5.20 -6.90 -13.88
C VAL A 67 -5.24 -5.81 -12.80
N LEU A 68 -5.80 -4.65 -13.14
CA LEU A 68 -5.95 -3.55 -12.17
C LEU A 68 -6.86 -3.94 -10.99
N LEU A 69 -7.96 -4.65 -11.25
CA LEU A 69 -8.89 -5.10 -10.21
C LEU A 69 -8.30 -6.21 -9.32
N GLU A 70 -7.51 -7.12 -9.89
CA GLU A 70 -6.78 -8.11 -9.10
C GLU A 70 -5.75 -7.44 -8.19
N GLN A 71 -4.99 -6.49 -8.72
CA GLN A 71 -4.02 -5.73 -7.94
C GLN A 71 -4.70 -4.88 -6.86
N ASP A 72 -5.85 -4.27 -7.14
CA ASP A 72 -6.66 -3.55 -6.15
C ASP A 72 -7.05 -4.44 -4.97
N LYS A 73 -7.51 -5.67 -5.24
CA LYS A 73 -7.85 -6.65 -4.20
C LYS A 73 -6.63 -7.08 -3.37
N LEU A 74 -5.49 -7.28 -4.03
CA LEU A 74 -4.24 -7.63 -3.35
C LEU A 74 -3.75 -6.47 -2.47
N ASN A 75 -3.77 -5.25 -2.98
CA ASN A 75 -3.42 -4.05 -2.23
C ASN A 75 -4.35 -3.85 -1.03
N HIS A 76 -5.66 -4.01 -1.22
CA HIS A 76 -6.61 -3.93 -0.12
C HIS A 76 -6.31 -4.96 0.97
N LYS A 77 -6.03 -6.22 0.62
CA LYS A 77 -5.65 -7.25 1.62
C LYS A 77 -4.35 -6.91 2.35
N ARG A 78 -3.37 -6.32 1.64
CA ARG A 78 -2.06 -5.96 2.18
C ARG A 78 -2.12 -4.77 3.13
N PHE A 79 -2.81 -3.71 2.73
CA PHE A 79 -2.83 -2.42 3.45
C PHE A 79 -4.02 -2.26 4.41
N CYS A 80 -5.09 -3.04 4.23
CA CYS A 80 -6.21 -3.12 5.15
C CYS A 80 -6.28 -4.52 5.83
N PRO A 81 -5.27 -4.92 6.63
CA PRO A 81 -5.38 -6.16 7.38
C PRO A 81 -6.55 -6.06 8.36
N SER A 82 -7.38 -7.10 8.40
CA SER A 82 -8.50 -7.17 9.33
C SER A 82 -8.01 -6.99 10.76
N PHE A 83 -8.89 -6.45 11.63
CA PHE A 83 -8.57 -6.27 13.05
C PHE A 83 -8.00 -7.56 13.67
N PHE A 84 -8.59 -8.71 13.34
CA PHE A 84 -8.14 -10.02 13.81
C PHE A 84 -6.73 -10.40 13.35
N VAL A 85 -6.36 -10.11 12.10
CA VAL A 85 -4.97 -10.33 11.62
C VAL A 85 -3.99 -9.45 12.38
N ARG A 86 -4.38 -8.20 12.66
CA ARG A 86 -3.56 -7.25 13.43
C ARG A 86 -3.34 -7.73 14.87
N VAL A 87 -4.40 -8.22 15.52
CA VAL A 87 -4.35 -8.76 16.88
C VAL A 87 -3.52 -10.04 16.91
N LYS A 88 -3.74 -10.97 15.97
CA LYS A 88 -2.95 -12.20 15.86
C LYS A 88 -1.46 -11.92 15.71
N ASN A 89 -1.08 -11.01 14.81
CA ASN A 89 0.31 -10.65 14.61
C ASN A 89 0.96 -10.08 15.89
N LYS A 90 0.22 -9.29 16.68
CA LYS A 90 0.73 -8.81 17.98
C LYS A 90 0.93 -9.96 18.98
N ILE A 91 -0.04 -10.88 19.06
CA ILE A 91 0.06 -12.06 19.96
C ILE A 91 1.25 -12.94 19.56
N ASP A 92 1.45 -13.18 18.26
CA ASP A 92 2.56 -13.99 17.76
C ASP A 92 3.93 -13.36 18.09
N VAL A 93 4.05 -12.03 17.96
CA VAL A 93 5.26 -11.30 18.38
C VAL A 93 5.50 -11.41 19.90
N TRP A 94 4.45 -11.35 20.72
CA TRP A 94 4.58 -11.51 22.16
C TRP A 94 5.00 -12.93 22.54
N LYS A 95 4.45 -13.95 21.86
CA LYS A 95 4.88 -15.34 22.04
C LYS A 95 6.36 -15.52 21.69
N LEU A 96 6.81 -14.98 20.55
CA LEU A 96 8.22 -15.04 20.14
C LEU A 96 9.15 -14.36 21.15
N LYS A 97 8.80 -13.15 21.62
CA LYS A 97 9.57 -12.45 22.66
C LYS A 97 9.63 -13.25 23.97
N GLY A 98 8.51 -13.82 24.40
CA GLY A 98 8.46 -14.69 25.57
C GLY A 98 9.37 -15.91 25.43
N LEU A 99 9.33 -16.59 24.27
CA LEU A 99 10.18 -17.74 23.98
C LEU A 99 11.68 -17.38 24.00
N MET A 100 12.03 -16.21 23.44
CA MET A 100 13.41 -15.72 23.40
C MET A 100 13.95 -15.39 24.80
N MET A 101 13.09 -14.84 25.68
CA MET A 101 13.43 -14.58 27.08
C MET A 101 13.67 -15.88 27.86
N ILE A 102 12.81 -16.88 27.67
CA ILE A 102 12.93 -18.19 28.33
C ILE A 102 14.20 -18.91 27.87
N THR A 103 14.47 -18.96 26.57
CA THR A 103 15.69 -19.60 26.04
C THR A 103 16.96 -18.86 26.45
N GLY A 104 16.92 -17.52 26.53
CA GLY A 104 18.00 -16.70 27.09
C GLY A 104 18.25 -16.99 28.58
N TRP A 105 17.20 -17.13 29.38
CA TRP A 105 17.29 -17.52 30.79
C TRP A 105 17.87 -18.92 30.97
N LEU A 106 17.37 -19.92 30.25
CA LEU A 106 17.87 -21.30 30.30
C LEU A 106 19.36 -21.39 29.92
N LYS A 107 19.78 -20.63 28.90
CA LYS A 107 21.19 -20.56 28.49
C LYS A 107 22.09 -19.91 29.55
N LYS A 108 21.56 -19.00 30.36
CA LYS A 108 22.29 -18.34 31.46
C LYS A 108 22.49 -19.30 32.64
N TYR A 109 21.45 -20.04 33.02
CA TYR A 109 21.49 -21.00 34.14
C TYR A 109 22.14 -22.34 33.82
N SER A 110 22.31 -22.69 32.55
CA SER A 110 23.02 -23.91 32.13
C SER A 110 24.55 -23.74 32.05
N LYS A 111 25.07 -22.54 32.34
CA LYS A 111 26.52 -22.22 32.33
C LYS A 111 27.10 -22.03 33.74
N GLU A 112 26.27 -22.17 34.78
CA GLU A 112 26.67 -22.35 36.18
C GLU A 112 26.72 -23.85 36.50
#